data_AF-A0A9P8JNN6-F1
#
_entry.id   AF-A0A9P8JNN6-F1
#
_cell.length_a   1.000
_cell.length_b   1.000
_cell.length_c   1.000
_cell.angle_alpha   90.00
_cell.angle_beta   90.00
_cell.angle_gamma   90.00
#
_symmetry.space_group_name_H-M   'P 1'
#
loop_
_entity.id
_entity.type
_entity.pdbx_description
1 polymer ?
#
loop_
_entity_poly.entity_id
_entity_poly.type
_entity_poly.pdbx_seq_one_letter_code
_entity_poly.pdbx_strand_id
1 'polypeptide(L)'
;MSSSKADRLAKRLADHGRHLFVYHQIWTNQVVYSLERSMNNNQVLKQLTFAGKKTLPSALRKDMWRPLLTATFPSPEQGLAAFRKLRELRMLHEHNWEHPDPDARKMPSKKMRGHIIMDQKANSIADIAWVLR
;
A
#
# COMPACT_ATOMS: atom_id res chain seq x y z
N MET A 1 11.95 35.63 2.23
CA MET A 1 13.25 34.95 2.04
C MET A 1 12.98 33.55 1.49
N SER A 2 13.35 33.28 0.24
CA SER A 2 13.15 31.96 -0.38
C SER A 2 14.21 30.97 0.12
N SER A 3 13.80 29.91 0.80
CA SER A 3 14.66 28.79 1.20
C SER A 3 15.39 28.18 -0.01
N SER A 4 16.68 27.89 0.14
CA SER A 4 17.48 27.32 -0.94
C SER A 4 16.99 25.92 -1.32
N LYS A 5 17.39 25.40 -2.48
CA LYS A 5 17.04 24.03 -2.88
C LYS A 5 17.64 22.98 -1.93
N ALA A 6 18.84 23.26 -1.39
CA ALA A 6 19.53 22.39 -0.45
C ALA A 6 18.78 22.30 0.88
N ASP A 7 18.32 23.43 1.42
CA ASP A 7 17.57 23.46 2.69
C ASP A 7 16.25 22.68 2.59
N ARG A 8 15.55 22.80 1.46
CA ARG A 8 14.31 22.04 1.19
C ARG A 8 14.57 20.53 1.13
N LEU A 9 15.71 20.12 0.57
CA LEU A 9 16.11 18.72 0.52
C LEU A 9 16.47 18.20 1.91
N ALA A 10 17.27 18.95 2.67
CA ALA A 10 17.64 18.60 4.04
C ALA A 10 16.40 18.42 4.92
N LYS A 11 15.44 19.34 4.83
CA LYS A 11 14.16 19.23 5.53
C LYS A 11 13.37 17.99 5.10
N ARG A 12 13.26 17.73 3.79
CA ARG A 12 12.56 16.53 3.27
C ARG A 12 13.20 15.23 3.77
N LEU A 13 14.52 15.18 3.85
CA LEU A 13 15.25 14.02 4.36
C LEU A 13 15.04 13.85 5.87
N ALA A 14 15.07 14.95 6.63
CA ALA A 14 14.79 14.93 8.07
C ALA A 14 13.33 14.49 8.37
N ASP A 15 12.39 14.92 7.54
CA ASP A 15 10.97 14.56 7.66
C ASP A 15 10.63 13.21 6.99
N HIS A 16 11.61 12.49 6.44
CA HIS A 16 11.37 11.24 5.71
C HIS A 16 10.89 10.15 6.66
N GLY A 17 9.66 9.69 6.48
CA GLY A 17 9.00 8.76 7.40
C GLY A 17 8.01 9.42 8.36
N ARG A 18 8.00 10.77 8.47
CA ARG A 18 7.01 11.48 9.31
C ARG A 18 5.58 11.30 8.80
N HIS A 19 5.42 11.16 7.49
CA HIS A 19 4.12 10.97 6.85
C HIS A 19 4.10 9.67 6.06
N LEU A 20 3.01 8.92 6.22
CA LEU A 20 2.68 7.74 5.44
C LEU A 20 1.42 8.03 4.63
N PHE A 21 1.54 7.90 3.32
CA PHE A 21 0.45 8.05 2.37
C PHE A 21 0.02 6.67 1.89
N VAL A 22 -1.28 6.39 1.99
CA VAL A 22 -1.87 5.13 1.57
C VAL A 22 -2.80 5.41 0.41
N TYR A 23 -2.64 4.67 -0.68
CA TYR A 23 -3.46 4.80 -1.88
C TYR A 23 -4.12 3.47 -2.18
N HIS A 24 -5.35 3.53 -2.69
CA HIS A 24 -6.01 2.36 -3.24
C HIS A 24 -6.39 2.56 -4.70
N GLN A 25 -6.46 1.46 -5.42
CA GLN A 25 -7.04 1.42 -6.75
C GLN A 25 -8.58 1.33 -6.64
N ILE A 26 -9.32 2.17 -7.39
CA ILE A 26 -10.77 2.36 -7.22
C ILE A 26 -11.62 1.10 -7.53
N TRP A 27 -11.16 0.25 -8.45
CA TRP A 27 -11.90 -0.89 -9.02
C TRP A 27 -11.47 -2.25 -8.46
N THR A 28 -10.18 -2.43 -8.16
CA THR A 28 -9.56 -3.68 -7.71
C THR A 28 -9.24 -3.67 -6.22
N ASN A 29 -9.41 -2.54 -5.53
CA ASN A 29 -9.11 -2.36 -4.11
C ASN A 29 -7.66 -2.74 -3.72
N GLN A 30 -6.74 -2.80 -4.68
CA GLN A 30 -5.31 -2.98 -4.40
C GLN A 30 -4.79 -1.77 -3.62
N VAL A 31 -3.94 -2.01 -2.62
CA VAL A 31 -3.43 -0.97 -1.71
C VAL A 31 -1.92 -0.85 -1.80
N VAL A 32 -1.44 0.39 -1.86
CA VAL A 32 -0.02 0.72 -1.94
C VAL A 32 0.34 1.81 -0.95
N TYR A 33 1.53 1.68 -0.38
CA TYR A 33 2.06 2.55 0.66
C TYR A 33 3.16 3.43 0.08
N SER A 34 3.25 4.68 0.53
CA SER A 34 4.28 5.62 0.10
C SER A 34 4.68 6.54 1.26
N LEU A 35 5.98 6.81 1.38
CA LEU A 35 6.50 7.83 2.30
C LEU A 35 6.44 9.24 1.72
N GLU A 36 6.11 9.34 0.43
CA GLU A 36 5.98 10.59 -0.30
C GLU A 36 4.56 10.78 -0.81
N ARG A 37 4.11 12.04 -0.87
CA ARG A 37 2.79 12.37 -1.42
C ARG A 37 2.71 11.98 -2.90
N SER A 38 3.81 12.05 -3.64
CA SER A 38 3.86 11.59 -5.03
C SER A 38 3.99 10.07 -5.11
N MET A 39 3.10 9.41 -5.86
CA MET A 39 3.26 7.99 -6.19
C MET A 39 4.32 7.81 -7.29
N ASN A 40 5.44 7.18 -6.95
CA ASN A 40 6.45 6.80 -7.92
C ASN A 40 6.07 5.47 -8.59
N ASN A 41 5.95 5.47 -9.93
CA ASN A 41 5.54 4.30 -10.71
C ASN A 41 6.33 3.03 -10.36
N ASN A 42 7.66 3.11 -10.32
CA ASN A 42 8.51 1.93 -10.11
C ASN A 42 8.41 1.40 -8.68
N GLN A 43 8.27 2.29 -7.70
CA GLN A 43 8.11 1.88 -6.30
C GLN A 43 6.74 1.27 -6.03
N VAL A 44 5.70 1.81 -6.68
CA VAL A 44 4.32 1.32 -6.54
C VAL A 44 4.14 -0.02 -7.26
N LEU A 45 4.67 -0.19 -8.47
CA LEU A 45 4.55 -1.46 -9.20
C LEU A 45 5.26 -2.62 -8.49
N LYS A 46 6.41 -2.36 -7.83
CA LYS A 46 7.12 -3.36 -7.01
C LYS A 46 6.33 -3.83 -5.79
N GLN A 47 5.31 -3.09 -5.40
CA GLN A 47 4.47 -3.45 -4.26
C GLN A 47 3.35 -4.42 -4.63
N LEU A 48 2.94 -4.48 -5.90
CA LEU A 48 1.81 -5.28 -6.33
C LEU A 48 2.27 -6.72 -6.65
N THR A 49 1.64 -7.72 -6.04
CA THR A 49 1.94 -9.13 -6.30
C THR A 49 1.19 -9.64 -7.53
N PHE A 50 1.82 -10.55 -8.27
CA PHE A 50 1.18 -11.22 -9.40
C PHE A 50 0.14 -12.24 -8.91
N ALA A 51 -1.14 -11.91 -9.04
CA ALA A 51 -2.27 -12.78 -8.72
C ALA A 51 -2.92 -13.44 -9.97
N GLY A 52 -2.38 -13.18 -11.17
CA GLY A 52 -2.85 -13.77 -12.43
C GLY A 52 -2.75 -12.83 -13.63
N LYS A 53 -3.23 -13.28 -14.79
CA LYS A 53 -3.26 -12.44 -16.00
C LYS A 53 -4.12 -11.20 -15.75
N LYS A 54 -3.61 -10.01 -16.09
CA LYS A 54 -4.26 -8.69 -15.91
C LYS A 54 -4.46 -8.23 -14.45
N THR A 55 -3.80 -8.85 -13.46
CA THR A 55 -3.85 -8.36 -12.07
C THR A 55 -2.80 -7.29 -11.78
N LEU A 56 -1.77 -7.20 -12.63
CA LEU A 56 -0.74 -6.17 -12.57
C LEU A 56 -0.91 -5.18 -13.72
N PRO A 57 -1.02 -3.87 -13.46
CA PRO A 57 -0.99 -2.86 -14.50
C PRO A 57 0.43 -2.72 -15.07
N SER A 58 0.56 -2.44 -16.36
CA SER A 58 1.85 -2.16 -17.00
C SER A 58 2.43 -0.80 -16.58
N ALA A 59 1.56 0.15 -16.21
CA ALA A 59 1.92 1.48 -15.73
C ALA A 59 0.86 2.04 -14.77
N LEU A 60 1.28 2.90 -13.86
CA LEU A 60 0.41 3.58 -12.91
C LEU A 60 -0.44 4.65 -13.62
N ARG A 61 -1.75 4.42 -13.66
CA ARG A 61 -2.74 5.38 -14.14
C ARG A 61 -3.23 6.28 -13.00
N LYS A 62 -2.81 7.54 -12.96
CA LYS A 62 -3.06 8.46 -11.82
C LYS A 62 -4.55 8.62 -11.47
N ASP A 63 -5.43 8.57 -12.45
CA ASP A 63 -6.89 8.68 -12.30
C ASP A 63 -7.53 7.49 -11.57
N MET A 64 -6.88 6.33 -11.63
CA MET A 64 -7.37 5.07 -11.09
C MET A 64 -6.98 4.85 -9.62
N TRP A 65 -6.11 5.70 -9.07
CA TRP A 65 -5.60 5.60 -7.72
C TRP A 65 -6.06 6.80 -6.90
N ARG A 66 -6.61 6.54 -5.73
CA ARG A 66 -7.13 7.56 -4.81
C ARG A 66 -6.47 7.44 -3.45
N PRO A 67 -6.23 8.56 -2.76
CA PRO A 67 -5.76 8.53 -1.39
C PRO A 67 -6.80 7.84 -0.52
N LEU A 68 -6.39 6.81 0.20
CA LEU A 68 -7.21 6.08 1.17
C LEU A 68 -7.07 6.73 2.55
N LEU A 69 -5.82 6.96 3.00
CA LEU A 69 -5.55 7.71 4.23
C LEU A 69 -4.18 8.39 4.20
N THR A 70 -3.96 9.28 5.16
CA THR A 70 -2.63 9.79 5.49
C THR A 70 -2.41 9.67 6.99
N ALA A 71 -1.38 8.94 7.41
CA ALA A 71 -0.95 8.88 8.80
C ALA A 71 0.23 9.82 9.03
N THR A 72 0.22 10.55 10.15
CA THR A 72 1.33 11.41 10.56
C THR A 72 1.84 10.92 11.90
N PHE A 73 3.15 10.66 11.95
CA PHE A 73 3.81 10.12 13.12
C PHE A 73 4.52 11.22 13.92
N PRO A 74 4.58 11.12 15.25
CA PRO A 74 5.36 12.03 16.09
C PRO A 74 6.85 12.02 15.74
N SER A 75 7.41 10.84 15.43
CA SER A 75 8.81 10.65 15.02
C SER A 75 8.90 10.01 13.62
N PRO A 76 9.87 10.42 12.77
CA PRO A 76 10.13 9.76 11.48
C PRO A 76 10.43 8.26 11.60
N GLU A 77 11.13 7.85 12.65
CA GLU A 77 11.51 6.44 12.88
C GLU A 77 10.28 5.54 13.06
N GLN A 78 9.26 6.04 13.78
CA GLN A 78 8.00 5.34 13.99
C GLN A 78 7.28 5.09 12.66
N GLY A 79 7.26 6.09 11.77
CA GLY A 79 6.61 5.93 10.47
C GLY A 79 7.40 5.04 9.50
N LEU A 80 8.74 5.03 9.57
CA LEU A 80 9.56 4.06 8.84
C LEU A 80 9.31 2.63 9.31
N ALA A 81 9.23 2.42 10.63
CA ALA A 81 8.92 1.12 11.22
C ALA A 81 7.50 0.66 10.84
N ALA A 82 6.51 1.57 10.91
CA ALA A 82 5.14 1.29 10.48
C ALA A 82 5.07 0.95 8.98
N PHE A 83 5.74 1.72 8.13
CA PHE A 83 5.81 1.48 6.69
C PHE A 83 6.40 0.09 6.36
N ARG A 84 7.46 -0.31 7.07
CA ARG A 84 8.04 -1.66 6.92
C ARG A 84 7.02 -2.75 7.29
N LYS A 85 6.43 -2.67 8.48
CA LYS A 85 5.44 -3.66 8.97
C LYS A 85 4.22 -3.77 8.05
N LEU A 86 3.66 -2.64 7.60
CA LEU A 86 2.48 -2.64 6.71
C LEU A 86 2.75 -3.31 5.36
N ARG A 87 3.97 -3.15 4.82
CA ARG A 87 4.37 -3.82 3.59
C ARG A 87 4.55 -5.33 3.79
N GLU A 88 5.11 -5.73 4.92
CA GLU A 88 5.24 -7.14 5.30
C GLU A 88 3.85 -7.80 5.46
N LEU A 89 2.94 -7.15 6.19
CA LEU A 89 1.57 -7.63 6.38
C LEU A 89 0.82 -7.77 5.06
N ARG A 90 0.88 -6.77 4.17
CA ARG A 90 0.26 -6.88 2.84
C ARG A 90 0.81 -8.08 2.06
N MET A 91 2.13 -8.25 2.04
CA MET A 91 2.73 -9.41 1.36
C MET A 91 2.24 -10.73 1.95
N LEU A 92 2.07 -10.80 3.28
CA LEU A 92 1.51 -11.98 3.94
C LEU A 92 0.05 -12.23 3.56
N HIS A 93 -0.80 -11.20 3.56
CA HIS A 93 -2.21 -11.32 3.15
C HIS A 93 -2.37 -11.79 1.70
N GLU A 94 -1.51 -11.32 0.79
CA GLU A 94 -1.56 -11.72 -0.61
C GLU A 94 -0.96 -13.12 -0.84
N HIS A 95 0.05 -13.52 -0.06
CA HIS A 95 0.74 -14.80 -0.21
C HIS A 95 0.02 -15.96 0.51
N ASN A 96 -0.32 -15.74 1.78
CA ASN A 96 -1.03 -16.69 2.64
C ASN A 96 -2.53 -16.35 2.70
N TRP A 97 -3.12 -16.04 1.55
CA TRP A 97 -4.53 -15.72 1.47
C TRP A 97 -5.36 -16.96 1.79
N GLU A 98 -6.41 -16.77 2.58
CA GLU A 98 -7.40 -17.79 2.89
C GLU A 98 -8.70 -17.51 2.16
N HIS A 99 -9.55 -18.53 2.01
CA HIS A 99 -10.86 -18.31 1.43
C HIS A 99 -11.71 -17.42 2.34
N PRO A 100 -12.38 -16.35 1.84
CA PRO A 100 -13.18 -15.47 2.69
C PRO A 100 -14.32 -16.17 3.42
N ASP A 101 -14.82 -17.26 2.83
CA ASP A 101 -15.76 -18.19 3.46
C ASP A 101 -14.98 -19.42 4.00
N PRO A 102 -14.89 -19.60 5.33
CA PRO A 102 -14.14 -20.69 5.95
C PRO A 102 -14.78 -22.07 5.69
N ASP A 103 -16.07 -22.11 5.37
CA ASP A 103 -16.81 -23.36 5.10
C ASP A 103 -16.78 -23.74 3.62
N ALA A 104 -16.06 -22.97 2.79
CA ALA A 104 -15.97 -23.20 1.37
C ALA A 104 -15.29 -24.54 1.06
N ARG A 105 -16.08 -25.48 0.55
CA ARG A 105 -15.61 -26.82 0.15
C ARG A 105 -14.76 -26.83 -1.12
N LYS A 106 -14.77 -25.74 -1.89
CA LYS A 106 -14.09 -25.65 -3.19
C LYS A 106 -13.40 -24.32 -3.35
N MET A 107 -12.22 -24.36 -3.97
CA MET A 107 -11.49 -23.16 -4.35
C MET A 107 -12.20 -22.41 -5.49
N PRO A 108 -12.19 -21.07 -5.47
CA PRO A 108 -12.74 -20.26 -6.56
C PRO A 108 -11.94 -20.46 -7.85
N SER A 109 -12.55 -20.11 -8.98
CA SER A 109 -11.86 -20.11 -10.27
C SER A 109 -10.60 -19.22 -10.20
N LYS A 110 -9.56 -19.53 -10.98
CA LYS A 110 -8.29 -18.76 -10.98
C LYS A 110 -8.51 -17.25 -11.16
N LYS A 111 -9.49 -16.87 -12.00
CA LYS A 111 -9.86 -15.47 -12.23
C LYS A 111 -10.49 -14.84 -10.99
N MET A 112 -11.47 -15.50 -10.38
CA MET A 112 -12.12 -15.01 -9.17
C MET A 112 -11.13 -14.93 -8.00
N ARG A 113 -10.29 -15.95 -7.83
CA ARG A 113 -9.19 -15.94 -6.86
C ARG A 113 -8.29 -14.72 -7.03
N GLY A 114 -7.90 -14.38 -8.26
CA GLY A 114 -7.10 -13.19 -8.51
C GLY A 114 -7.79 -11.90 -8.07
N HIS A 115 -9.11 -11.78 -8.26
CA HIS A 115 -9.88 -10.64 -7.77
C HIS A 115 -9.96 -10.58 -6.24
N ILE A 116 -10.14 -11.72 -5.57
CA ILE A 116 -10.16 -11.80 -4.10
C ILE A 116 -8.79 -11.39 -3.52
N ILE A 117 -7.69 -11.92 -4.06
CA ILE A 117 -6.33 -11.60 -3.59
C ILE A 117 -6.02 -10.11 -3.80
N MET A 118 -6.50 -9.50 -4.87
CA MET A 118 -6.29 -8.07 -5.14
C MET A 118 -7.02 -7.15 -4.14
N ASP A 119 -8.15 -7.59 -3.57
CA ASP A 119 -8.95 -6.77 -2.67
C ASP A 119 -8.33 -6.73 -1.27
N GLN A 120 -7.40 -5.80 -1.09
CA GLN A 120 -6.64 -5.62 0.17
C GLN A 120 -7.08 -4.38 0.94
N LYS A 121 -8.16 -3.71 0.52
CA LYS A 121 -8.60 -2.45 1.17
C LYS A 121 -8.98 -2.66 2.62
N ALA A 122 -9.82 -3.64 2.92
CA ALA A 122 -10.24 -3.94 4.29
C ALA A 122 -9.05 -4.39 5.16
N ASN A 123 -8.24 -5.32 4.64
CA ASN A 123 -7.02 -5.81 5.30
C ASN A 123 -6.08 -4.66 5.65
N SER A 124 -5.84 -3.74 4.72
CA SER A 124 -4.96 -2.59 4.97
C SER A 124 -5.43 -1.72 6.13
N ILE A 125 -6.74 -1.46 6.25
CA ILE A 125 -7.28 -0.66 7.36
C ILE A 125 -7.10 -1.39 8.69
N ALA A 126 -7.33 -2.71 8.71
CA ALA A 126 -7.09 -3.53 9.90
C ALA A 126 -5.60 -3.56 10.28
N ASP A 127 -4.70 -3.73 9.31
CA ASP A 127 -3.25 -3.71 9.50
C ASP A 127 -2.78 -2.36 10.06
N ILE A 128 -3.33 -1.25 9.54
CA ILE A 128 -3.02 0.09 10.03
C ILE A 128 -3.47 0.24 11.49
N ALA A 129 -4.70 -0.17 11.82
CA ALA A 129 -5.16 -0.16 13.21
C ALA A 129 -4.26 -1.02 14.12
N TRP A 130 -3.81 -2.17 13.63
CA TRP A 130 -2.92 -3.07 14.36
C TRP A 130 -1.49 -2.52 14.52
N VAL A 131 -0.96 -1.82 13.53
CA VAL A 131 0.39 -1.21 13.58
C VAL A 131 0.42 0.03 14.47
N LEU A 132 -0.71 0.75 14.58
CA LEU A 132 -0.81 2.00 15.35
C LEU A 132 -1.18 1.82 16.83
N ARG A 133 -1.54 0.60 17.25
CA ARG A 133 -1.79 0.27 18.66
C ARG A 133 -0.49 0.22 19.46
#